data_AF-A0A2H6NF48-F1
#
_entry.id   AF-A0A2H6NF48-F1
#
_cell.length_a   1.000
_cell.length_b   1.000
_cell.length_c   1.000
_cell.angle_alpha   90.00
_cell.angle_beta   90.00
_cell.angle_gamma   90.00
#
_symmetry.space_group_name_H-M   'P 1'
#
loop_
_entity.id
_entity.type
_entity.pdbx_description
1 polymer ?
#
loop_
_entity_poly.entity_id
_entity_poly.type
_entity_poly.pdbx_seq_one_letter_code
_entity_poly.pdbx_strand_id
1 'polypeptide(L)'
;MVMCIEQQTLIDPQSSPLFTPVPMKEGATPLQHFVLSFSQFSGAERESLICLASQLGARVQEFFVRRANPKKGMLVSTHLVLKEPDGSKYEAAKKWNLPAITMAWLLESARMGKKADESKFLIENIDNKDKQKNLT
;
A
#
# COMPACT_ATOMS: atom_id res chain seq x y z
N MET A 1 14.40 14.23 1.68
CA MET A 1 15.32 14.86 0.69
C MET A 1 15.25 14.21 -0.69
N VAL A 2 15.34 12.87 -0.83
CA VAL A 2 15.33 12.20 -2.15
C VAL A 2 14.11 12.55 -3.01
N MET A 3 12.89 12.51 -2.46
CA MET A 3 11.68 12.83 -3.24
C MET A 3 11.59 14.29 -3.70
N CYS A 4 12.12 15.26 -2.93
CA CYS A 4 12.19 16.67 -3.37
C CYS A 4 13.13 16.84 -4.57
N ILE A 5 14.22 16.06 -4.61
CA ILE A 5 15.18 16.07 -5.72
C ILE A 5 14.55 15.42 -6.97
N GLU A 6 13.89 14.26 -6.81
CA GLU A 6 13.22 13.57 -7.92
C GLU A 6 12.13 14.43 -8.58
N GLN A 7 11.37 15.17 -7.79
CA GLN A 7 10.28 16.03 -8.26
C GLN A 7 10.74 17.46 -8.58
N GLN A 8 12.03 17.78 -8.40
CA GLN A 8 12.62 19.10 -8.57
C GLN A 8 11.83 20.23 -7.87
N THR A 9 11.20 19.92 -6.74
CA THR A 9 10.35 20.85 -6.01
C THR A 9 10.51 20.63 -4.51
N LEU A 10 10.34 21.70 -3.73
CA LEU A 10 10.30 21.61 -2.29
C LEU A 10 8.92 21.08 -1.88
N ILE A 11 8.89 19.84 -1.41
CA ILE A 11 7.68 19.19 -0.93
C ILE A 11 7.56 19.43 0.58
N ASP A 12 6.36 19.79 1.04
CA ASP A 12 6.06 19.94 2.46
C ASP A 12 6.22 18.57 3.17
N PRO A 13 7.07 18.46 4.21
CA PRO A 13 7.21 17.22 4.98
C PRO A 13 5.90 16.71 5.61
N GLN A 14 4.89 17.56 5.78
CA GLN A 14 3.57 17.15 6.30
C GLN A 14 2.63 16.63 5.21
N SER A 15 2.98 16.79 3.93
CA SER A 15 2.12 16.38 2.81
C SER A 15 2.05 14.87 2.58
N SER A 16 2.99 14.09 3.14
CA SER A 16 2.94 12.62 3.10
C SER A 16 3.44 12.02 4.41
N PRO A 17 2.76 10.98 4.93
CA PRO A 17 3.23 10.26 6.12
C PRO A 17 4.58 9.55 5.90
N LEU A 18 5.01 9.35 4.66
CA LEU A 18 6.33 8.79 4.33
C LEU A 18 7.48 9.80 4.46
N PHE A 19 7.19 11.10 4.64
CA PHE A 19 8.20 12.15 4.78
C PHE A 19 8.63 12.39 6.23
N THR A 20 7.95 11.76 7.18
CA THR A 20 8.30 11.80 8.60
C THR A 20 8.62 10.39 9.11
N PRO A 21 9.37 10.24 10.21
CA PRO A 21 9.66 8.92 10.76
C PRO A 21 8.38 8.13 11.04
N VAL A 22 8.25 6.95 10.42
CA VAL A 22 7.09 6.07 10.64
C VAL A 22 7.26 5.37 11.98
N PRO A 23 6.35 5.56 12.96
CA PRO A 23 6.41 4.83 14.21
C PRO A 23 6.18 3.35 13.97
N MET A 24 7.09 2.51 14.46
CA MET A 24 7.03 1.05 14.29
C MET A 24 7.31 0.36 15.62
N LYS A 25 6.54 -0.69 15.93
CA LYS A 25 6.83 -1.55 17.09
C LYS A 25 7.98 -2.51 16.76
N GLU A 26 9.10 -2.37 17.44
CA GLU A 26 10.29 -3.19 17.22
C GLU A 26 9.98 -4.70 17.32
N GLY A 27 10.55 -5.47 16.38
CA GLY A 27 10.44 -6.93 16.34
C GLY A 27 9.09 -7.50 15.88
N ALA A 28 8.07 -6.66 15.65
CA ALA A 28 6.76 -7.14 15.19
C ALA A 28 6.76 -7.36 13.66
N THR A 29 6.40 -8.56 13.22
CA THR A 29 6.19 -8.90 11.81
C THR A 29 4.72 -9.26 11.52
N PRO A 30 3.78 -8.30 11.70
CA PRO A 30 2.35 -8.59 11.63
C PRO A 30 1.88 -9.08 10.26
N LEU A 31 2.70 -8.91 9.21
CA LEU A 31 2.37 -9.23 7.83
C LEU A 31 3.17 -10.41 7.26
N GLN A 32 3.80 -11.25 8.10
CA GLN A 32 4.71 -12.34 7.68
C GLN A 32 4.16 -13.29 6.60
N HIS A 33 2.85 -13.51 6.55
CA HIS A 33 2.20 -14.44 5.62
C HIS A 33 1.47 -13.74 4.46
N PHE A 34 1.62 -12.43 4.33
CA PHE A 34 0.90 -11.63 3.35
C PHE A 34 1.79 -11.34 2.13
N VAL A 35 1.14 -11.32 0.97
CA VAL A 35 1.75 -11.00 -0.32
C VAL A 35 1.08 -9.73 -0.85
N LEU A 36 1.86 -8.65 -0.94
CA LEU A 36 1.41 -7.32 -1.36
C LEU A 36 1.84 -7.04 -2.79
N SER A 37 0.99 -6.32 -3.54
CA SER A 37 1.39 -5.65 -4.76
C SER A 37 1.01 -4.17 -4.70
N PHE A 38 1.87 -3.30 -5.19
CA PHE A 38 1.66 -1.85 -5.22
C PHE A 38 1.26 -1.39 -6.63
N SER A 39 0.31 -0.45 -6.70
CA SER A 39 -0.14 0.22 -7.93
C SER A 39 -0.04 1.74 -7.78
N GLN A 40 0.32 2.46 -8.85
CA GLN A 40 0.36 3.93 -8.91
C GLN A 40 1.38 4.60 -7.93
N PHE A 41 2.32 3.83 -7.38
CA PHE A 41 3.49 4.33 -6.65
C PHE A 41 4.75 4.21 -7.50
N SER A 42 5.61 5.23 -7.48
CA SER A 42 6.86 5.28 -8.27
C SER A 42 8.03 5.87 -7.46
N GLY A 43 9.25 5.70 -7.97
CA GLY A 43 10.47 6.30 -7.40
C GLY A 43 10.69 5.95 -5.93
N ALA A 44 11.26 6.89 -5.18
CA ALA A 44 11.55 6.71 -3.77
C ALA A 44 10.31 6.45 -2.89
N GLU A 45 9.12 6.89 -3.31
CA GLU A 45 7.86 6.59 -2.61
C GLU A 45 7.58 5.09 -2.62
N ARG A 46 7.70 4.45 -3.80
CA ARG A 46 7.50 3.02 -3.94
C ARG A 46 8.54 2.24 -3.14
N GLU A 47 9.81 2.60 -3.24
CA GLU A 47 10.88 1.93 -2.51
C GLU A 47 10.69 2.01 -1.00
N SER A 48 10.22 3.16 -0.49
CA SER A 48 9.90 3.34 0.93
C SER A 48 8.77 2.42 1.38
N LEU A 49 7.72 2.27 0.57
CA LEU A 49 6.60 1.36 0.86
C LEU A 49 7.01 -0.11 0.80
N ILE A 50 7.86 -0.50 -0.16
CA ILE A 50 8.41 -1.86 -0.27
C ILE A 50 9.25 -2.17 0.97
N CYS A 51 10.11 -1.23 1.37
CA CYS A 51 10.95 -1.35 2.55
C CYS A 51 10.11 -1.53 3.82
N LEU A 52 9.09 -0.68 4.02
CA LEU A 52 8.18 -0.79 5.16
C LEU A 52 7.44 -2.13 5.18
N ALA A 53 6.85 -2.54 4.05
CA ALA A 53 6.15 -3.82 3.95
C ALA A 53 7.07 -5.01 4.29
N SER A 54 8.30 -4.99 3.79
CA SER A 54 9.30 -6.03 4.06
C SER A 54 9.70 -6.08 5.54
N GLN A 55 9.87 -4.93 6.19
CA GLN A 55 10.14 -4.85 7.63
C GLN A 55 8.99 -5.41 8.48
N LEU A 56 7.74 -5.25 8.03
CA LEU A 56 6.56 -5.88 8.66
C LEU A 56 6.40 -7.37 8.33
N GLY A 57 7.33 -7.94 7.56
CA GLY A 57 7.36 -9.36 7.18
C GLY A 57 6.61 -9.71 5.90
N ALA A 58 5.96 -8.75 5.23
CA ALA A 58 5.23 -9.03 4.00
C ALA A 58 6.18 -9.36 2.84
N ARG A 59 5.71 -10.21 1.93
CA ARG A 59 6.35 -10.39 0.62
C ARG A 59 5.76 -9.40 -0.36
N VAL A 60 6.61 -8.67 -1.07
CA VAL A 60 6.16 -7.75 -2.12
C VAL A 60 6.46 -8.33 -3.49
N GLN A 61 5.50 -8.24 -4.41
CA GLN A 61 5.69 -8.65 -5.80
C GLN A 61 5.09 -7.65 -6.78
N GLU A 62 5.75 -7.50 -7.92
CA GLU A 62 5.32 -6.58 -8.97
C GLU A 62 3.98 -7.02 -9.59
N PHE A 63 3.81 -8.33 -9.79
CA PHE A 63 2.61 -8.87 -10.42
C PHE A 63 1.49 -9.09 -9.41
N PHE A 64 0.27 -8.73 -9.78
CA PHE A 64 -0.92 -9.02 -8.99
C PHE A 64 -1.63 -10.24 -9.59
N VAL A 65 -1.58 -11.38 -8.90
CA VAL A 65 -2.04 -12.67 -9.46
C VAL A 65 -2.87 -13.45 -8.45
N ARG A 66 -3.95 -14.08 -8.93
CA ARG A 66 -4.84 -14.94 -8.13
C ARG A 66 -4.29 -16.36 -7.89
N ARG A 67 -3.39 -16.84 -8.76
CA ARG A 67 -2.82 -18.19 -8.68
C ARG A 67 -1.31 -18.09 -8.69
N ALA A 68 -0.65 -18.88 -7.85
CA ALA A 68 0.80 -18.97 -7.86
C ALA A 68 1.28 -19.48 -9.22
N ASN A 69 2.43 -18.97 -9.64
CA ASN A 69 3.15 -19.48 -10.81
C ASN A 69 4.61 -19.73 -10.41
N PRO A 70 4.93 -20.93 -9.89
CA PRO A 70 6.27 -21.27 -9.43
C PRO A 70 7.34 -21.13 -10.53
N LYS A 71 6.98 -21.41 -11.79
CA LYS A 71 7.89 -21.26 -12.95
C LYS A 71 8.35 -19.81 -13.16
N LYS A 72 7.54 -18.84 -12.73
CA LYS A 72 7.85 -17.40 -12.80
C LYS A 72 8.13 -16.79 -11.42
N GLY A 73 8.28 -17.60 -10.37
CA GLY A 73 8.50 -17.13 -9.00
C GLY A 73 7.35 -16.29 -8.42
N MET A 74 6.12 -16.42 -8.92
CA MET A 74 4.98 -15.61 -8.48
C MET A 74 4.16 -16.33 -7.40
N LEU A 75 3.83 -15.63 -6.33
CA LEU A 75 2.94 -16.10 -5.28
C LEU A 75 1.52 -15.58 -5.48
N VAL A 76 0.55 -16.20 -4.81
CA VAL A 76 -0.82 -15.68 -4.77
C VAL A 76 -0.82 -14.34 -4.04
N SER A 77 -1.30 -13.28 -4.69
CA SER A 77 -1.43 -11.97 -4.08
C SER A 77 -2.58 -11.98 -3.06
N THR A 78 -2.33 -11.36 -1.91
CA THR A 78 -3.33 -11.24 -0.83
C THR A 78 -3.97 -9.86 -0.79
N HIS A 79 -3.21 -8.83 -1.15
CA HIS A 79 -3.60 -7.42 -0.99
C HIS A 79 -3.06 -6.60 -2.15
N LEU A 80 -3.86 -5.64 -2.61
CA LEU A 80 -3.44 -4.58 -3.52
C LEU A 80 -3.39 -3.27 -2.75
N VAL A 81 -2.22 -2.62 -2.76
CA VAL A 81 -2.05 -1.27 -2.20
C VAL A 81 -1.99 -0.27 -3.36
N LEU A 82 -2.88 0.72 -3.37
CA LEU A 82 -3.04 1.66 -4.49
C LEU A 82 -3.41 3.08 -4.05
N LYS A 83 -3.27 4.05 -4.96
CA LYS A 83 -3.59 5.47 -4.71
C LYS A 83 -5.02 5.83 -5.12
N GLU A 84 -5.48 5.28 -6.24
CA GLU A 84 -6.77 5.59 -6.85
C GLU A 84 -7.49 4.30 -7.24
N PRO A 85 -8.83 4.27 -7.18
CA PRO A 85 -9.65 3.11 -7.54
C PRO A 85 -9.73 2.93 -9.07
N ASP A 86 -8.58 2.79 -9.72
CA ASP A 86 -8.45 2.66 -11.17
C ASP A 86 -7.32 1.70 -11.57
N GLY A 87 -7.37 1.25 -12.82
CA GLY A 87 -6.34 0.46 -13.47
C GLY A 87 -6.55 -1.05 -13.39
N SER A 88 -5.75 -1.78 -14.17
CA SER A 88 -5.93 -3.23 -14.38
C SER A 88 -5.79 -4.07 -13.11
N LYS A 89 -4.90 -3.68 -12.18
CA LYS A 89 -4.76 -4.36 -10.89
C LYS A 89 -5.99 -4.16 -10.00
N TYR A 90 -6.60 -2.98 -10.02
CA TYR A 90 -7.79 -2.67 -9.23
C TYR A 90 -9.00 -3.47 -9.71
N GLU A 91 -9.26 -3.48 -11.02
CA GLU A 91 -10.33 -4.30 -11.62
C GLU A 91 -10.13 -5.79 -11.34
N ALA A 92 -8.88 -6.26 -11.36
CA ALA A 92 -8.56 -7.63 -10.97
C ALA A 92 -8.84 -7.89 -9.48
N ALA A 93 -8.50 -6.96 -8.57
CA ALA A 93 -8.76 -7.10 -7.14
C ALA A 93 -10.25 -7.22 -6.86
N LYS A 94 -11.08 -6.36 -7.48
CA LYS A 94 -12.54 -6.45 -7.41
C LYS A 94 -13.06 -7.79 -7.93
N LYS A 95 -12.63 -8.19 -9.12
CA LYS A 95 -13.02 -9.47 -9.74
C LYS A 95 -12.65 -10.68 -8.88
N TRP A 96 -11.57 -10.59 -8.12
CA TRP A 96 -11.07 -11.68 -7.28
C TRP A 96 -11.50 -11.56 -5.81
N ASN A 97 -12.27 -10.53 -5.46
CA ASN A 97 -12.66 -10.21 -4.09
C ASN A 97 -11.44 -10.14 -3.14
N LEU A 98 -10.37 -9.50 -3.61
CA LEU A 98 -9.17 -9.23 -2.82
C LEU A 98 -9.20 -7.76 -2.34
N PRO A 99 -8.71 -7.47 -1.13
CA PRO A 99 -8.68 -6.12 -0.58
C PRO A 99 -7.82 -5.19 -1.44
N ALA A 100 -8.45 -4.14 -1.95
CA ALA A 100 -7.82 -2.99 -2.58
C ALA A 100 -7.82 -1.84 -1.57
N ILE A 101 -6.66 -1.58 -0.97
CA ILE A 101 -6.50 -0.75 0.22
C ILE A 101 -5.48 0.36 0.01
N THR A 102 -5.56 1.42 0.80
CA THR A 102 -4.62 2.54 0.72
C THR A 102 -3.35 2.28 1.52
N MET A 103 -2.29 3.08 1.30
CA MET A 103 -1.05 2.97 2.07
C MET A 103 -1.26 3.14 3.59
N ALA A 104 -2.35 3.81 4.00
CA ALA A 104 -2.66 4.06 5.40
C ALA A 104 -2.85 2.77 6.20
N TRP A 105 -3.32 1.68 5.57
CA TRP A 105 -3.40 0.37 6.20
C TRP A 105 -2.03 -0.18 6.59
N LEU A 106 -1.02 0.03 5.74
CA LEU A 106 0.35 -0.41 5.98
C LEU A 106 0.99 0.37 7.11
N LEU A 107 0.81 1.71 7.10
CA LEU A 107 1.29 2.61 8.13
C LEU A 107 0.64 2.32 9.49
N GLU A 108 -0.67 2.08 9.51
CA GLU A 108 -1.38 1.72 10.74
C GLU A 108 -0.91 0.36 11.27
N SER A 109 -0.66 -0.60 10.36
CA SER A 109 -0.13 -1.91 10.75
C SER A 109 1.26 -1.79 11.39
N ALA A 110 2.11 -0.89 10.88
CA ALA A 110 3.41 -0.58 11.46
C ALA A 110 3.26 0.05 12.86
N ARG A 111 2.39 1.05 12.98
CA ARG A 111 2.15 1.79 14.22
C ARG A 111 1.62 0.88 15.33
N MET A 112 0.69 -0.02 15.01
CA MET A 112 0.09 -0.93 15.98
C MET A 112 0.95 -2.16 16.28
N GLY A 113 1.87 -2.52 15.38
CA GLY A 113 2.57 -3.81 15.40
C GLY A 113 1.63 -5.01 15.21
N LYS A 114 0.47 -4.79 14.58
CA LYS A 114 -0.59 -5.78 14.31
C LYS A 114 -1.18 -5.49 12.93
N LYS A 115 -1.72 -6.51 12.25
CA LYS A 115 -2.41 -6.30 10.97
C LYS A 115 -3.63 -5.40 11.20
N ALA A 116 -3.67 -4.27 10.50
CA ALA A 116 -4.84 -3.40 10.53
C ALA A 116 -6.06 -4.08 9.88
N ASP A 117 -7.25 -3.58 10.19
CA ASP A 117 -8.51 -4.04 9.61
C ASP A 117 -8.69 -3.42 8.21
N GLU A 118 -8.64 -4.26 7.19
CA GLU A 118 -8.70 -3.86 5.77
C GLU A 118 -9.95 -3.03 5.45
N SER A 119 -11.09 -3.35 6.10
CA SER A 119 -12.37 -2.68 5.83
C SER A 119 -12.33 -1.18 6.08
N LYS A 120 -11.46 -0.73 6.99
CA LYS A 120 -11.29 0.70 7.35
C LYS A 120 -10.47 1.48 6.33
N PHE A 121 -9.77 0.79 5.44
CA PHE A 121 -8.79 1.38 4.53
C PHE A 121 -9.02 1.01 3.06
N LEU A 122 -10.19 0.43 2.73
CA LEU A 122 -10.58 0.18 1.34
C LEU A 122 -10.55 1.48 0.54
N ILE A 123 -9.97 1.42 -0.67
CA ILE A 123 -9.83 2.59 -1.54
C ILE A 123 -11.19 3.20 -1.92
N GLU A 124 -12.22 2.37 -2.04
CA GLU A 124 -13.60 2.79 -2.34
C GLU A 124 -14.19 3.71 -1.24
N ASN A 125 -13.73 3.59 0.00
CA ASN A 125 -14.21 4.42 1.11
C ASN A 125 -13.66 5.86 1.08
N ILE A 126 -12.58 6.12 0.33
CA ILE A 126 -12.01 7.45 0.18
C ILE A 126 -12.74 8.22 -0.92
N ASP A 127 -12.96 7.58 -2.07
CA ASP A 127 -13.70 8.18 -3.20
C ASP A 127 -15.11 8.63 -2.77
N ASN A 128 -15.79 7.84 -1.95
CA ASN A 128 -17.10 8.22 -1.40
C ASN A 128 -17.04 9.44 -0.48
N LYS A 129 -15.96 9.63 0.29
CA LYS A 129 -15.79 10.79 1.18
C LYS A 129 -15.46 12.07 0.42
N ASP A 130 -14.67 11.97 -0.64
CA ASP A 130 -14.32 13.12 -1.46
C ASP A 130 -15.49 13.56 -2.34
N LYS A 131 -16.31 12.62 -2.84
CA LYS A 131 -17.60 12.93 -3.48
C LYS A 131 -18.60 13.63 -2.55
N GLN A 132 -18.64 13.25 -1.27
CA GLN A 132 -19.53 13.89 -0.29
C GLN A 132 -19.08 15.32 0.07
N LYS A 133 -17.77 15.57 0.14
CA LYS A 133 -17.21 16.90 0.42
C LYS A 133 -17.39 17.89 -0.73
N ASN A 134 -17.42 17.41 -1.97
CA ASN A 134 -17.65 18.24 -3.15
C ASN A 134 -19.12 18.59 -3.39
N LEU A 135 -20.03 18.15 -2.51
CA LEU A 135 -21.47 18.39 -2.58
C LEU A 135 -22.03 19.22 -1.41
N THR A 136 -21.15 19.79 -0.58
CA THR A 136 -21.47 20.70 0.54
C THR A 136 -20.69 21.99 0.37
#